data_AF-A0A419JRN6-F1
#
_entry.id   AF-A0A419JRN6-F1
#
_cell.length_a   1.000
_cell.length_b   1.000
_cell.length_c   1.000
_cell.angle_alpha   90.00
_cell.angle_beta   90.00
_cell.angle_gamma   90.00
#
_symmetry.space_group_name_H-M   'P 1'
#
loop_
_entity.id
_entity.type
_entity.pdbx_description
1 polymer ?
#
loop_
_entity_poly.entity_id
_entity_poly.type
_entity_poly.pdbx_seq_one_letter_code
_entity_poly.pdbx_strand_id
1 'polypeptide(L)'
;MPLKTGWLKYLWRERRSVLLRQIIRMAKLYKTPFKNLLRNILEVVEENNAGFTLPIVASIALRRPEIASLILSFHQEIASHGNNHVNYRYLSSEAQRTDITGSLQAFKELGVHVRGFRAPYNMYADETPRLLEEFDFLWDGGLGFRPPYSDYTRFFRVPVNGRRSSYVCIPLCRWSDDRMIDNYGLDNKQMTRLLKARMKRAQKNHGVVMFDLHPIRIGQPKYIGVLKRVLADGKALNGWFPTVTEAVEYWLRHHEWKDGASFCCLLTGDIDNCTFFEYLTRLF
;
A
#
# COMPACT_ATOMS: atom_id res chain seq x y z
N MET A 1 -22.68 29.63 2.15
CA MET A 1 -21.92 29.71 3.41
C MET A 1 -20.50 30.13 3.10
N PRO A 2 -19.97 31.22 3.66
CA PRO A 2 -18.62 31.68 3.34
C PRO A 2 -17.60 30.72 3.95
N LEU A 3 -16.73 30.16 3.11
CA LEU A 3 -15.59 29.35 3.51
C LEU A 3 -14.71 30.16 4.49
N LYS A 4 -14.47 29.62 5.68
CA LYS A 4 -13.60 30.22 6.71
C LYS A 4 -12.15 30.29 6.19
N THR A 5 -11.81 31.37 5.51
CA THR A 5 -10.49 31.67 4.91
C THR A 5 -9.34 31.76 5.93
N GLY A 6 -9.65 31.87 7.23
CA GLY A 6 -8.66 31.90 8.31
C GLY A 6 -7.91 30.57 8.54
N TRP A 7 -8.58 29.42 8.34
CA TRP A 7 -7.98 28.10 8.57
C TRP A 7 -7.02 27.69 7.45
N LEU A 8 -7.38 28.00 6.20
CA LEU A 8 -6.49 27.87 5.04
C LEU A 8 -5.23 28.71 5.21
N LYS A 9 -5.34 29.97 5.69
CA LYS A 9 -4.17 30.83 5.99
C LYS A 9 -3.28 30.28 7.10
N TYR A 10 -3.86 29.69 8.16
CA TYR A 10 -3.10 29.09 9.26
C TYR A 10 -2.34 27.83 8.82
N LEU A 11 -3.01 26.90 8.12
CA LEU A 11 -2.38 25.73 7.51
C LEU A 11 -1.30 26.10 6.50
N TRP A 12 -1.55 27.12 5.67
CA TRP A 12 -0.57 27.60 4.70
C TRP A 12 0.68 28.16 5.36
N ARG A 13 0.57 28.87 6.50
CA ARG A 13 1.71 29.55 7.14
C ARG A 13 2.64 28.60 7.89
N GLU A 14 2.10 27.63 8.63
CA GLU A 14 2.92 26.65 9.37
C GLU A 14 3.38 25.47 8.49
N ARG A 15 2.56 25.02 7.52
CA ARG A 15 2.94 23.91 6.64
C ARG A 15 3.68 24.34 5.38
N ARG A 16 3.86 25.64 5.08
CA ARG A 16 4.52 26.11 3.83
C ARG A 16 5.90 25.51 3.65
N SER A 17 6.72 25.54 4.70
CA SER A 17 8.11 25.07 4.63
C SER A 17 8.18 23.56 4.47
N VAL A 18 7.28 22.83 5.15
CA VAL A 18 7.14 21.37 5.03
C VAL A 18 6.64 20.98 3.64
N LEU A 19 5.63 21.68 3.13
CA LEU A 19 5.05 21.47 1.80
C LEU A 19 6.08 21.77 0.71
N LEU A 20 6.81 22.88 0.81
CA LEU A 20 7.85 23.25 -0.16
C LEU A 20 8.99 22.22 -0.16
N ARG A 21 9.45 21.79 1.02
CA ARG A 21 10.44 20.70 1.14
C ARG A 21 9.95 19.42 0.48
N GLN A 22 8.68 19.05 0.71
CA GLN A 22 8.10 17.85 0.11
C GLN A 22 7.97 17.99 -1.41
N ILE A 23 7.55 19.14 -1.93
CA ILE A 23 7.47 19.41 -3.37
C ILE A 23 8.85 19.28 -4.01
N ILE A 24 9.89 19.89 -3.43
CA ILE A 24 11.28 19.78 -3.94
C ILE A 24 11.75 18.32 -3.91
N ARG A 25 11.42 17.57 -2.86
CA ARG A 25 11.78 16.15 -2.74
C ARG A 25 11.08 15.33 -3.82
N MET A 26 9.77 15.48 -3.98
CA MET A 26 9.02 14.75 -5.00
C MET A 26 9.51 15.10 -6.40
N ALA A 27 9.81 16.37 -6.68
CA ALA A 27 10.42 16.79 -7.95
C ALA A 27 11.75 16.06 -8.22
N LYS A 28 12.57 15.82 -7.19
CA LYS A 28 13.81 15.03 -7.32
C LYS A 28 13.53 13.55 -7.59
N LEU A 29 12.55 12.95 -6.92
CA LEU A 29 12.18 11.53 -7.13
C LEU A 29 11.64 11.30 -8.55
N TYR A 30 10.90 12.27 -9.09
CA TYR A 30 10.34 12.22 -10.45
C TYR A 30 11.35 12.52 -11.57
N LYS A 31 12.64 12.73 -11.27
CA LYS A 31 13.69 12.82 -12.30
C LYS A 31 13.88 11.49 -13.04
N THR A 32 13.57 10.37 -12.41
CA THR A 32 13.54 9.06 -13.05
C THR A 32 12.10 8.75 -13.47
N PRO A 33 11.85 8.32 -14.71
CA PRO A 33 10.51 7.94 -15.15
C PRO A 33 9.89 6.88 -14.25
N PHE A 34 8.64 7.09 -13.82
CA PHE A 34 7.96 6.18 -12.89
C PHE A 34 7.92 4.73 -13.40
N LYS A 35 7.71 4.53 -14.70
CA LYS A 35 7.74 3.20 -15.33
C LYS A 35 9.06 2.45 -15.08
N ASN A 36 10.19 3.16 -15.04
CA ASN A 36 11.49 2.55 -14.76
C ASN A 36 11.61 2.19 -13.27
N LEU A 37 11.10 3.05 -12.38
CA LEU A 37 11.08 2.77 -10.94
C LEU A 37 10.23 1.55 -10.60
N LEU A 38 9.06 1.44 -11.22
CA LEU A 38 8.18 0.29 -11.11
C LEU A 38 8.86 -0.97 -11.66
N ARG A 39 9.45 -0.89 -12.86
CA ARG A 39 10.18 -2.02 -13.47
C ARG A 39 11.31 -2.54 -12.57
N ASN A 40 12.08 -1.64 -11.94
CA ASN A 40 13.13 -2.05 -11.00
C ASN A 40 12.61 -2.94 -9.86
N ILE A 41 11.40 -2.67 -9.36
CA ILE A 41 10.76 -3.48 -8.30
C ILE A 41 10.31 -4.81 -8.87
N LEU A 42 9.61 -4.78 -10.01
CA LEU A 42 9.04 -5.96 -10.65
C LEU A 42 10.12 -6.99 -11.02
N GLU A 43 11.23 -6.54 -11.59
CA GLU A 43 12.39 -7.40 -11.90
C GLU A 43 12.97 -8.04 -10.62
N VAL A 44 13.09 -7.27 -9.54
CA VAL A 44 13.63 -7.80 -8.27
C VAL A 44 12.72 -8.85 -7.65
N VAL A 45 11.40 -8.66 -7.67
CA VAL A 45 10.48 -9.66 -7.10
C VAL A 45 10.37 -10.90 -7.98
N GLU A 46 10.41 -10.75 -9.31
CA GLU A 46 10.44 -11.87 -10.26
C GLU A 46 11.70 -12.73 -10.08
N GLU A 47 12.89 -12.11 -10.02
CA GLU A 47 14.17 -12.80 -9.75
C GLU A 47 14.16 -13.62 -8.45
N ASN A 48 13.29 -13.26 -7.49
CA ASN A 48 13.19 -13.90 -6.19
C ASN A 48 11.94 -14.78 -6.03
N ASN A 49 11.12 -14.95 -7.07
CA ASN A 49 9.81 -15.62 -7.00
C ASN A 49 8.94 -15.08 -5.85
N ALA A 50 8.88 -13.76 -5.73
CA ALA A 50 8.13 -13.06 -4.70
C ALA A 50 6.94 -12.29 -5.28
N GLY A 51 5.91 -12.12 -4.46
CA GLY A 51 4.75 -11.29 -4.74
C GLY A 51 4.92 -9.86 -4.23
N PHE A 52 4.31 -8.94 -4.97
CA PHE A 52 4.19 -7.53 -4.65
C PHE A 52 2.79 -7.06 -5.06
N THR A 53 2.03 -6.53 -4.11
CA THR A 53 0.67 -6.08 -4.34
C THR A 53 0.62 -4.56 -4.42
N LEU A 54 0.08 -4.02 -5.52
CA LEU A 54 0.04 -2.59 -5.81
C LEU A 54 -1.40 -2.07 -5.75
N PRO A 55 -1.82 -1.40 -4.65
CA PRO A 55 -3.04 -0.63 -4.64
C PRO A 55 -2.92 0.57 -5.60
N ILE A 56 -3.79 0.68 -6.59
CA ILE A 56 -3.73 1.77 -7.59
C ILE A 56 -4.99 2.63 -7.50
N VAL A 57 -4.82 3.94 -7.61
CA VAL A 57 -5.94 4.87 -7.79
C VAL A 57 -6.53 4.65 -9.17
N ALA A 58 -7.80 4.25 -9.26
CA ALA A 58 -8.35 3.74 -10.51
C ALA A 58 -8.36 4.79 -11.65
N SER A 59 -8.58 6.07 -11.33
CA SER A 59 -8.46 7.16 -12.33
C SER A 59 -7.03 7.32 -12.88
N ILE A 60 -5.99 6.93 -12.13
CA ILE A 60 -4.61 6.87 -12.64
C ILE A 60 -4.44 5.66 -13.54
N ALA A 61 -4.95 4.49 -13.14
CA ALA A 61 -4.90 3.28 -13.97
C ALA A 61 -5.58 3.48 -15.33
N LEU A 62 -6.74 4.17 -15.38
CA LEU A 62 -7.42 4.50 -16.63
C LEU A 62 -6.63 5.47 -17.52
N ARG A 63 -5.98 6.48 -16.94
CA ARG A 63 -5.14 7.44 -17.68
C ARG A 63 -3.82 6.83 -18.15
N ARG A 64 -3.37 5.77 -17.49
CA ARG A 64 -2.08 5.10 -17.68
C ARG A 64 -2.25 3.57 -17.73
N PRO A 65 -3.03 3.03 -18.67
CA PRO A 65 -3.30 1.59 -18.73
C PRO A 65 -2.01 0.77 -18.88
N GLU A 66 -0.94 1.36 -19.46
CA GLU A 66 0.37 0.74 -19.58
C GLU A 66 1.02 0.39 -18.23
N ILE A 67 0.64 1.05 -17.14
CA ILE A 67 1.10 0.74 -15.78
C ILE A 67 0.45 -0.55 -15.29
N ALA A 68 -0.87 -0.68 -15.45
CA ALA A 68 -1.58 -1.91 -15.10
C ALA A 68 -1.07 -3.10 -15.93
N SER A 69 -0.93 -2.92 -17.25
CA SER A 69 -0.39 -3.95 -18.14
C SER A 69 1.01 -4.41 -17.74
N LEU A 70 1.88 -3.47 -17.33
CA LEU A 70 3.23 -3.81 -16.87
C LEU A 70 3.21 -4.63 -15.57
N ILE A 71 2.34 -4.30 -14.63
CA ILE A 71 2.23 -5.06 -13.36
C ILE A 71 1.77 -6.49 -13.63
N LEU A 72 0.75 -6.63 -14.47
CA LEU A 72 0.17 -7.93 -14.83
C LEU A 72 1.15 -8.78 -15.65
N SER A 73 1.99 -8.18 -16.49
CA SER A 73 3.01 -8.93 -17.26
C SER A 73 4.09 -9.57 -16.37
N PHE A 74 4.24 -9.12 -15.12
CA PHE A 74 5.12 -9.71 -14.10
C PHE A 74 4.34 -10.60 -13.10
N HIS A 75 3.07 -10.91 -13.41
CA HIS A 75 2.17 -11.69 -12.55
C HIS A 75 1.97 -11.12 -11.15
N GLN A 76 2.08 -9.80 -11.01
CA GLN A 76 1.91 -9.11 -9.74
C GLN A 76 0.46 -8.65 -9.54
N GLU A 77 0.08 -8.44 -8.28
CA GLU A 77 -1.31 -8.16 -7.92
C GLU A 77 -1.62 -6.66 -7.98
N ILE A 78 -2.77 -6.31 -8.56
CA ILE A 78 -3.37 -4.98 -8.47
C ILE A 78 -4.52 -5.02 -7.46
N ALA A 79 -4.56 -4.06 -6.56
CA ALA A 79 -5.65 -3.83 -5.61
C ALA A 79 -6.29 -2.45 -5.83
N SER A 80 -7.49 -2.24 -5.31
CA SER A 80 -8.12 -0.92 -5.37
C SER A 80 -7.53 0.03 -4.32
N HIS A 81 -7.20 1.25 -4.75
CA HIS A 81 -6.86 2.37 -3.88
C HIS A 81 -7.91 3.50 -3.96
N GLY A 82 -9.18 3.13 -4.17
CA GLY A 82 -10.25 4.07 -4.49
C GLY A 82 -10.18 4.59 -5.93
N ASN A 83 -11.20 5.34 -6.34
CA ASN A 83 -11.22 5.93 -7.69
C ASN A 83 -10.36 7.19 -7.75
N ASN A 84 -10.39 7.97 -6.66
CA ASN A 84 -9.57 9.16 -6.47
C ASN A 84 -8.73 9.05 -5.19
N HIS A 85 -7.62 9.78 -5.14
CA HIS A 85 -6.76 9.79 -3.96
C HIS A 85 -7.30 10.74 -2.86
N VAL A 86 -8.44 10.38 -2.27
CA VAL A 86 -9.20 11.21 -1.30
C VAL A 86 -9.21 10.62 0.11
N ASN A 87 -9.30 11.47 1.13
CA ASN A 87 -9.38 11.02 2.52
C ASN A 87 -10.82 10.67 2.90
N TYR A 88 -11.09 9.37 3.13
CA TYR A 88 -12.45 8.89 3.33
C TYR A 88 -13.11 9.44 4.61
N ARG A 89 -12.35 9.95 5.59
CA ARG A 89 -12.93 10.61 6.78
C ARG A 89 -13.74 11.86 6.50
N TYR A 90 -13.51 12.48 5.35
CA TYR A 90 -14.21 13.68 4.94
C TYR A 90 -15.31 13.41 3.92
N LEU A 91 -15.53 12.14 3.57
CA LEU A 91 -16.57 11.73 2.64
C LEU A 91 -17.78 11.24 3.42
N SER A 92 -18.98 11.58 2.94
CA SER A 92 -20.19 10.89 3.38
C SER A 92 -20.16 9.42 2.95
N SER A 93 -20.96 8.58 3.60
CA SER A 93 -21.12 7.18 3.21
C SER A 93 -21.47 7.00 1.73
N GLU A 94 -22.28 7.90 1.16
CA GLU A 94 -22.65 7.85 -0.27
C GLU A 94 -21.49 8.24 -1.19
N ALA A 95 -20.70 9.24 -0.80
CA ALA A 95 -19.50 9.62 -1.54
C ALA A 95 -18.43 8.52 -1.51
N GLN A 96 -18.26 7.83 -0.38
CA GLN A 96 -17.37 6.66 -0.29
C GLN A 96 -17.87 5.52 -1.18
N ARG A 97 -19.17 5.23 -1.16
CA ARG A 97 -19.79 4.25 -2.06
C ARG A 97 -19.53 4.59 -3.52
N THR A 98 -19.75 5.83 -3.92
CA THR A 98 -19.51 6.29 -5.30
C THR A 98 -18.05 6.15 -5.69
N ASP A 99 -17.12 6.49 -4.81
CA ASP A 99 -15.68 6.35 -5.09
C ASP A 99 -15.25 4.87 -5.22
N ILE A 100 -15.73 3.99 -4.33
CA ILE A 100 -15.44 2.55 -4.41
C ILE A 100 -16.06 1.94 -5.68
N THR A 101 -17.34 2.19 -5.97
CA THR A 101 -18.02 1.70 -7.18
C THR A 101 -17.30 2.17 -8.44
N GLY A 102 -16.93 3.45 -8.50
CA GLY A 102 -16.17 4.00 -9.62
C GLY A 102 -14.83 3.31 -9.81
N SER A 103 -14.14 2.96 -8.71
CA SER A 103 -12.90 2.20 -8.76
C SER A 103 -13.09 0.80 -9.33
N LEU A 104 -14.11 0.08 -8.87
CA LEU A 104 -14.40 -1.27 -9.34
C LEU A 104 -14.80 -1.29 -10.81
N GLN A 105 -15.60 -0.31 -11.24
CA GLN A 105 -15.95 -0.15 -12.66
C GLN A 105 -14.72 0.14 -13.52
N ALA A 106 -13.87 1.07 -13.11
CA ALA A 106 -12.64 1.40 -13.83
C ALA A 106 -11.70 0.20 -13.98
N PHE A 107 -11.51 -0.60 -12.94
CA PHE A 107 -10.70 -1.82 -13.03
C PHE A 107 -11.36 -2.88 -13.92
N LYS A 108 -12.69 -3.03 -13.86
CA LYS A 108 -13.44 -3.90 -14.76
C LYS A 108 -13.27 -3.49 -16.23
N GLU A 109 -13.30 -2.20 -16.54
CA GLU A 109 -13.06 -1.66 -17.89
C GLU A 109 -11.63 -1.98 -18.39
N LEU A 110 -10.66 -2.00 -17.48
CA LEU A 110 -9.27 -2.39 -17.77
C LEU A 110 -9.06 -3.91 -17.82
N GLY A 111 -10.10 -4.72 -17.60
CA GLY A 111 -9.99 -6.18 -17.50
C GLY A 111 -9.23 -6.67 -16.27
N VAL A 112 -9.12 -5.84 -15.23
CA VAL A 112 -8.42 -6.14 -13.98
C VAL A 112 -9.42 -6.51 -12.90
N HIS A 113 -9.29 -7.73 -12.36
CA HIS A 113 -10.11 -8.17 -11.24
C HIS A 113 -9.40 -7.90 -9.91
N VAL A 114 -9.78 -6.81 -9.24
CA VAL A 114 -9.24 -6.46 -7.92
C VAL A 114 -9.93 -7.24 -6.81
N ARG A 115 -9.15 -7.79 -5.88
CA ARG A 115 -9.66 -8.56 -4.73
C ARG A 115 -9.49 -7.83 -3.39
N GLY A 116 -8.56 -6.88 -3.35
CA GLY A 116 -8.24 -6.12 -2.15
C GLY A 116 -8.52 -4.65 -2.28
N PHE A 117 -8.61 -4.02 -1.11
CA PHE A 117 -8.77 -2.58 -0.97
C PHE A 117 -7.74 -2.00 0.00
N ARG A 118 -7.33 -0.76 -0.27
CA ARG A 118 -6.64 0.09 0.70
C ARG A 118 -7.15 1.50 0.54
N ALA A 119 -7.64 2.15 1.59
CA ALA A 119 -8.05 3.55 1.51
C ALA A 119 -6.83 4.47 1.30
N PRO A 120 -6.94 5.54 0.49
CA PRO A 120 -5.93 6.58 0.41
C PRO A 120 -5.52 7.12 1.77
N TYR A 121 -4.22 7.40 1.93
CA TYR A 121 -3.62 7.87 3.19
C TYR A 121 -3.80 6.91 4.39
N ASN A 122 -4.26 5.67 4.18
CA ASN A 122 -4.73 4.76 5.25
C ASN A 122 -5.78 5.44 6.15
N MET A 123 -6.64 6.28 5.57
CA MET A 123 -7.63 7.04 6.29
C MET A 123 -9.04 6.53 6.01
N TYR A 124 -9.58 5.79 6.97
CA TYR A 124 -10.92 5.21 6.94
C TYR A 124 -11.89 6.05 7.77
N ALA A 125 -13.16 6.04 7.38
CA ALA A 125 -14.30 6.46 8.17
C ALA A 125 -14.95 5.25 8.85
N ASP A 126 -15.89 5.48 9.78
CA ASP A 126 -16.49 4.40 10.58
C ASP A 126 -17.38 3.48 9.73
N GLU A 127 -17.95 3.99 8.64
CA GLU A 127 -18.76 3.23 7.69
C GLU A 127 -17.92 2.45 6.67
N THR A 128 -16.65 2.80 6.47
CA THR A 128 -15.82 2.19 5.40
C THR A 128 -15.76 0.66 5.55
N PRO A 129 -15.52 0.07 6.74
CA PRO A 129 -15.54 -1.39 6.91
C PRO A 129 -16.82 -2.08 6.43
N ARG A 130 -17.98 -1.45 6.62
CA ARG A 130 -19.26 -1.98 6.13
C ARG A 130 -19.34 -1.96 4.61
N LEU A 131 -18.87 -0.89 3.98
CA LEU A 131 -18.83 -0.79 2.52
C LEU A 131 -17.88 -1.83 1.91
N LEU A 132 -16.73 -2.09 2.54
CA LEU A 132 -15.80 -3.11 2.04
C LEU A 132 -16.41 -4.52 2.01
N GLU A 133 -17.22 -4.84 3.01
CA GLU A 133 -17.98 -6.10 3.05
C GLU A 133 -19.12 -6.14 2.02
N GLU A 134 -19.80 -5.02 1.79
CA GLU A 134 -20.86 -4.92 0.78
C GLU A 134 -20.36 -5.07 -0.66
N PHE A 135 -19.13 -4.64 -0.93
CA PHE A 135 -18.48 -4.77 -2.23
C PHE A 135 -17.64 -6.05 -2.38
N ASP A 136 -17.81 -7.02 -1.48
CA ASP A 136 -17.19 -8.35 -1.55
C ASP A 136 -15.65 -8.34 -1.69
N PHE A 137 -14.97 -7.33 -1.11
CA PHE A 137 -13.51 -7.39 -1.03
C PHE A 137 -13.07 -8.60 -0.20
N LEU A 138 -12.01 -9.27 -0.64
CA LEU A 138 -11.42 -10.40 0.09
C LEU A 138 -10.60 -9.91 1.29
N TRP A 139 -9.92 -8.78 1.13
CA TRP A 139 -9.02 -8.25 2.15
C TRP A 139 -8.89 -6.73 2.14
N ASP A 140 -8.47 -6.19 3.29
CA ASP A 140 -8.10 -4.79 3.48
C ASP A 140 -6.65 -4.64 3.96
N GLY A 141 -5.90 -3.77 3.28
CA GLY A 141 -4.48 -3.55 3.54
C GLY A 141 -4.13 -2.30 4.36
N GLY A 142 -5.09 -1.53 4.88
CA GLY A 142 -4.77 -0.25 5.54
C GLY A 142 -5.40 -0.01 6.92
N LEU A 143 -6.48 -0.70 7.29
CA LEU A 143 -7.07 -0.64 8.65
C LEU A 143 -6.04 -1.09 9.70
N GLY A 144 -5.14 -2.02 9.31
CA GLY A 144 -4.03 -2.49 10.14
C GLY A 144 -2.94 -1.46 10.42
N PHE A 145 -2.98 -0.25 9.84
CA PHE A 145 -1.99 0.79 10.12
C PHE A 145 -2.16 1.45 11.50
N ARG A 146 -3.35 1.35 12.09
CA ARG A 146 -3.73 2.05 13.32
C ARG A 146 -3.68 1.13 14.54
N PRO A 147 -3.37 1.65 15.75
CA PRO A 147 -3.57 0.90 16.98
C PRO A 147 -5.04 0.47 17.15
N PRO A 148 -5.30 -0.71 17.74
CA PRO A 148 -4.31 -1.66 18.27
C PRO A 148 -3.67 -2.57 17.21
N TYR A 149 -4.17 -2.56 15.97
CA TYR A 149 -3.82 -3.51 14.92
C TYR A 149 -2.39 -3.37 14.37
N SER A 150 -1.80 -2.17 14.48
CA SER A 150 -0.46 -1.88 13.96
C SER A 150 0.68 -2.72 14.57
N ASP A 151 0.42 -3.38 15.70
CA ASP A 151 1.37 -4.27 16.37
C ASP A 151 0.99 -5.75 16.29
N TYR A 152 -0.09 -6.07 15.57
CA TYR A 152 -0.50 -7.45 15.34
C TYR A 152 0.50 -8.14 14.42
N THR A 153 0.67 -9.44 14.62
CA THR A 153 1.48 -10.31 13.74
C THR A 153 0.62 -11.41 13.13
N ARG A 154 -0.70 -11.19 13.01
CA ARG A 154 -1.66 -12.15 12.45
C ARG A 154 -2.70 -11.38 11.66
N PHE A 155 -3.26 -12.04 10.66
CA PHE A 155 -4.50 -11.59 10.04
C PHE A 155 -5.59 -11.43 11.09
N PHE A 156 -6.47 -10.45 10.87
CA PHE A 156 -7.56 -10.16 11.80
C PHE A 156 -8.83 -9.77 11.04
N ARG A 157 -9.94 -9.69 11.77
CA ARG A 157 -11.23 -9.24 11.25
C ARG A 157 -11.78 -8.14 12.15
N VAL A 158 -12.34 -7.10 11.55
CA VAL A 158 -12.88 -5.94 12.26
C VAL A 158 -14.37 -6.14 12.56
N PRO A 159 -14.94 -5.48 13.58
CA PRO A 159 -16.38 -5.50 13.81
C PRO A 159 -17.12 -4.73 12.72
N VAL A 160 -18.15 -5.35 12.14
CA VAL A 160 -19.10 -4.75 11.19
C VAL A 160 -20.49 -5.20 11.61
N ASN A 161 -21.39 -4.26 11.92
CA ASN A 161 -22.78 -4.54 12.34
C ASN A 161 -22.91 -5.62 13.43
N GLY A 162 -22.05 -5.58 14.46
CA GLY A 162 -22.08 -6.54 15.58
C GLY A 162 -21.46 -7.92 15.31
N ARG A 163 -20.97 -8.19 14.08
CA ARG A 163 -20.25 -9.42 13.71
C ARG A 163 -18.83 -9.12 13.23
N ARG A 164 -18.02 -10.15 12.99
CA ARG A 164 -16.71 -9.99 12.35
C ARG A 164 -16.90 -9.85 10.83
N SER A 165 -16.13 -8.96 10.21
CA SER A 165 -16.12 -8.74 8.76
C SER A 165 -15.92 -10.05 7.98
N SER A 166 -16.56 -10.17 6.81
CA SER A 166 -16.34 -11.25 5.83
C SER A 166 -14.95 -11.23 5.19
N TYR A 167 -14.32 -10.06 5.11
CA TYR A 167 -12.97 -9.85 4.59
C TYR A 167 -11.90 -9.91 5.68
N VAL A 168 -10.66 -10.18 5.28
CA VAL A 168 -9.48 -10.25 6.15
C VAL A 168 -8.71 -8.93 6.16
N CYS A 169 -8.38 -8.42 7.34
CA CYS A 169 -7.50 -7.28 7.50
C CYS A 169 -6.05 -7.73 7.74
N ILE A 170 -5.10 -7.00 7.15
CA ILE A 170 -3.67 -7.28 7.28
C ILE A 170 -3.00 -6.21 8.18
N PRO A 171 -2.18 -6.59 9.18
CA PRO A 171 -1.41 -5.62 9.94
C PRO A 171 -0.37 -4.95 9.04
N LEU A 172 -0.40 -3.61 8.99
CA LEU A 172 0.52 -2.83 8.17
C LEU A 172 1.67 -2.28 9.03
N CYS A 173 2.90 -2.64 8.67
CA CYS A 173 4.07 -2.20 9.41
C CYS A 173 4.20 -0.67 9.37
N ARG A 174 4.40 -0.06 10.54
CA ARG A 174 4.57 1.38 10.68
C ARG A 174 5.86 1.94 10.05
N TRP A 175 6.79 1.07 9.65
CA TRP A 175 8.02 1.43 8.94
C TRP A 175 7.82 1.24 7.44
N SER A 176 7.17 2.22 6.85
CA SER A 176 7.06 2.42 5.41
C SER A 176 8.28 3.16 4.87
N ASP A 177 8.53 3.06 3.56
CA ASP A 177 9.69 3.71 2.95
C ASP A 177 9.61 5.25 2.95
N ASP A 178 8.42 5.84 2.83
CA ASP A 178 8.20 7.27 3.02
C ASP A 178 8.60 7.69 4.43
N ARG A 179 8.20 6.94 5.45
CA ARG A 179 8.60 7.25 6.83
C ARG A 179 10.12 7.14 6.96
N MET A 180 10.71 6.04 6.52
CA MET A 180 12.16 5.82 6.65
C MET A 180 13.00 6.85 5.87
N ILE A 181 12.64 7.14 4.62
CA ILE A 181 13.40 8.02 3.73
C ILE A 181 13.06 9.49 3.98
N ASP A 182 11.76 9.82 3.99
CA ASP A 182 11.31 11.20 3.96
C ASP A 182 11.34 11.85 5.34
N ASN A 183 10.93 11.11 6.38
CA ASN A 183 10.80 11.66 7.74
C ASN A 183 12.08 11.45 8.57
N TYR A 184 12.72 10.28 8.45
CA TYR A 184 13.90 9.94 9.25
C TYR A 184 15.24 10.03 8.49
N GLY A 185 15.22 10.13 7.16
CA GLY A 185 16.45 10.25 6.37
C GLY A 185 17.39 9.05 6.49
N LEU A 186 16.83 7.85 6.72
CA LEU A 186 17.62 6.65 6.97
C LEU A 186 18.42 6.21 5.73
N ASP A 187 19.61 5.67 5.98
CA ASP A 187 20.39 4.99 4.95
C ASP A 187 19.90 3.54 4.71
N ASN A 188 20.38 2.93 3.61
CA ASN A 188 19.96 1.58 3.21
C ASN A 188 20.26 0.50 4.28
N LYS A 189 21.35 0.66 5.04
CA LYS A 189 21.77 -0.29 6.08
C LYS A 189 20.83 -0.19 7.28
N GLN A 190 20.46 1.03 7.68
CA GLN A 190 19.49 1.30 8.74
C GLN A 190 18.10 0.78 8.35
N MET A 191 17.63 1.08 7.13
CA MET A 191 16.34 0.57 6.61
C MET A 191 16.31 -0.96 6.65
N THR A 192 17.31 -1.61 6.06
CA THR A 192 17.43 -3.08 6.05
C THR A 192 17.38 -3.66 7.46
N ARG A 193 18.15 -3.09 8.40
CA ARG A 193 18.19 -3.56 9.78
C ARG A 193 16.82 -3.50 10.45
N LEU A 194 16.09 -2.40 10.24
CA LEU A 194 14.73 -2.22 10.79
C LEU A 194 13.75 -3.23 10.20
N LEU A 195 13.72 -3.37 8.87
CA LEU A 195 12.81 -4.30 8.19
C LEU A 195 13.12 -5.75 8.58
N LYS A 196 14.40 -6.14 8.65
CA LYS A 196 14.82 -7.46 9.15
C LYS A 196 14.37 -7.73 10.58
N ALA A 197 14.46 -6.73 11.47
CA ALA A 197 13.97 -6.88 12.84
C ALA A 197 12.45 -7.13 12.89
N ARG A 198 11.68 -6.52 11.96
CA ARG A 198 10.24 -6.75 11.85
C ARG A 198 9.91 -8.14 11.30
N MET A 199 10.65 -8.62 10.31
CA MET A 199 10.54 -10.01 9.84
C MET A 199 10.87 -11.02 10.95
N LYS A 200 11.93 -10.80 11.73
CA LYS A 200 12.25 -11.64 12.90
C LYS A 200 11.13 -11.67 13.95
N ARG A 201 10.44 -10.55 14.18
CA ARG A 201 9.26 -10.51 15.07
C ARG A 201 8.12 -11.35 14.50
N ALA A 202 7.85 -11.27 13.20
CA ALA A 202 6.86 -12.11 12.54
C ALA A 202 7.23 -13.59 12.64
N GLN A 203 8.48 -13.94 12.34
CA GLN A 203 9.03 -15.30 12.47
C GLN A 203 8.84 -15.87 13.88
N LYS A 204 9.21 -15.14 14.93
CA LYS A 204 9.04 -15.58 16.32
C LYS A 204 7.60 -15.95 16.66
N ASN A 205 6.64 -15.29 16.01
CA ASN A 205 5.21 -15.45 16.28
C ASN A 205 4.50 -16.36 15.28
N HIS A 206 5.23 -17.00 14.35
CA HIS A 206 4.68 -17.68 13.19
C HIS A 206 3.65 -16.82 12.44
N GLY A 207 3.98 -15.55 12.28
CA GLY A 207 3.03 -14.49 11.95
C GLY A 207 3.11 -13.96 10.53
N VAL A 208 2.48 -12.80 10.32
CA VAL A 208 2.54 -12.02 9.08
C VAL A 208 3.10 -10.62 9.34
N VAL A 209 3.85 -10.08 8.39
CA VAL A 209 4.26 -8.67 8.33
C VAL A 209 4.04 -8.14 6.92
N MET A 210 3.46 -6.94 6.80
CA MET A 210 3.33 -6.24 5.52
C MET A 210 4.14 -4.95 5.51
N PHE A 211 4.97 -4.75 4.50
CA PHE A 211 5.76 -3.52 4.31
C PHE A 211 5.20 -2.67 3.18
N ASP A 212 5.03 -1.36 3.46
CA ASP A 212 4.58 -0.35 2.50
C ASP A 212 5.80 0.37 1.89
N LEU A 213 6.16 -0.04 0.67
CA LEU A 213 7.35 0.34 -0.08
C LEU A 213 6.92 0.89 -1.46
N HIS A 214 6.80 2.20 -1.59
CA HIS A 214 6.18 2.84 -2.76
C HIS A 214 7.12 2.83 -3.98
N PRO A 215 6.62 2.58 -5.21
CA PRO A 215 7.44 2.59 -6.42
C PRO A 215 8.27 3.86 -6.62
N ILE A 216 7.68 5.03 -6.36
CA ILE A 216 8.36 6.34 -6.47
C ILE A 216 9.56 6.49 -5.53
N ARG A 217 9.68 5.65 -4.50
CA ARG A 217 10.72 5.66 -3.47
C ARG A 217 11.59 4.41 -3.55
N ILE A 218 11.11 3.23 -3.14
CA ILE A 218 11.93 2.01 -3.10
C ILE A 218 12.46 1.61 -4.49
N GLY A 219 11.74 1.95 -5.56
CA GLY A 219 12.14 1.68 -6.95
C GLY A 219 13.30 2.55 -7.45
N GLN A 220 13.72 3.56 -6.68
CA GLN A 220 14.87 4.40 -7.03
C GLN A 220 16.16 3.56 -7.04
N PRO A 221 17.09 3.79 -7.97
CA PRO A 221 18.38 3.10 -8.00
C PRO A 221 19.15 3.18 -6.66
N LYS A 222 18.98 4.30 -5.94
CA LYS A 222 19.55 4.49 -4.60
C LYS A 222 19.00 3.50 -3.56
N TYR A 223 17.72 3.12 -3.64
CA TYR A 223 17.02 2.38 -2.58
C TYR A 223 16.66 0.95 -2.95
N ILE A 224 16.70 0.56 -4.23
CA ILE A 224 16.30 -0.78 -4.68
C ILE A 224 17.09 -1.92 -4.02
N GLY A 225 18.35 -1.65 -3.62
CA GLY A 225 19.17 -2.59 -2.85
C GLY A 225 18.56 -2.96 -1.49
N VAL A 226 17.71 -2.12 -0.91
CA VAL A 226 16.96 -2.43 0.33
C VAL A 226 15.95 -3.53 0.07
N LEU A 227 15.19 -3.47 -1.04
CA LEU A 227 14.21 -4.50 -1.40
C LEU A 227 14.91 -5.84 -1.66
N LYS A 228 15.99 -5.84 -2.44
CA LYS A 228 16.83 -7.03 -2.67
C LYS A 228 17.26 -7.68 -1.34
N ARG A 229 17.65 -6.84 -0.38
CA ARG A 229 18.13 -7.30 0.91
C ARG A 229 17.01 -7.81 1.83
N VAL A 230 15.82 -7.22 1.78
CA VAL A 230 14.62 -7.72 2.48
C VAL A 230 14.27 -9.13 2.01
N LEU A 231 14.21 -9.35 0.70
CA LEU A 231 13.93 -10.67 0.12
C LEU A 231 15.00 -11.70 0.52
N ALA A 232 16.28 -11.35 0.37
CA ALA A 232 17.39 -12.24 0.74
C ALA A 232 17.39 -12.58 2.25
N ASP A 233 17.26 -11.57 3.11
CA ASP A 233 17.22 -11.79 4.57
C ASP A 233 15.97 -12.57 4.99
N GLY A 234 14.81 -12.35 4.37
CA GLY A 234 13.59 -13.08 4.70
C GLY A 234 13.60 -14.53 4.21
N LYS A 235 14.15 -14.81 3.03
CA LYS A 235 14.38 -16.19 2.56
C LYS A 235 15.30 -16.95 3.53
N ALA A 236 16.37 -16.31 4.00
CA ALA A 236 17.26 -16.88 5.02
C ALA A 236 16.57 -17.11 6.38
N LEU A 237 15.43 -16.44 6.64
CA LEU A 237 14.60 -16.64 7.83
C LEU A 237 13.43 -17.62 7.57
N ASN A 238 13.42 -18.32 6.43
CA ASN A 238 12.34 -19.21 6.00
C ASN A 238 10.98 -18.47 5.88
N GLY A 239 10.98 -17.27 5.30
CA GLY A 239 9.77 -16.49 5.06
C GLY A 239 9.14 -16.79 3.69
N TRP A 240 7.80 -16.79 3.64
CA TRP A 240 7.03 -16.86 2.41
C TRP A 240 6.65 -15.46 1.92
N PHE A 241 6.83 -15.18 0.62
CA PHE A 241 6.60 -13.87 -0.01
C PHE A 241 5.55 -13.94 -1.12
N PRO A 242 4.26 -14.16 -0.78
CA PRO A 242 3.18 -14.18 -1.77
C PRO A 242 2.66 -12.78 -2.11
N THR A 243 1.77 -12.72 -3.10
CA THR A 243 0.82 -11.58 -3.20
C THR A 243 -0.17 -11.64 -2.04
N VAL A 244 -0.81 -10.52 -1.71
CA VAL A 244 -1.74 -10.44 -0.57
C VAL A 244 -2.93 -11.37 -0.77
N THR A 245 -3.53 -11.41 -1.96
CA THR A 245 -4.62 -12.35 -2.25
C THR A 245 -4.18 -13.80 -2.07
N GLU A 246 -3.02 -14.19 -2.61
CA GLU A 246 -2.50 -15.55 -2.45
C GLU A 246 -2.33 -15.91 -0.97
N ALA A 247 -1.77 -15.00 -0.17
CA ALA A 247 -1.58 -15.20 1.26
C ALA A 247 -2.89 -15.43 2.01
N VAL A 248 -3.89 -14.58 1.72
CA VAL A 248 -5.19 -14.63 2.38
C VAL A 248 -5.95 -15.89 1.99
N GLU A 249 -6.01 -16.22 0.70
CA GLU A 249 -6.69 -17.43 0.22
C GLU A 249 -6.04 -18.71 0.72
N TYR A 250 -4.71 -18.75 0.82
CA TYR A 250 -3.99 -19.90 1.37
C TYR A 250 -4.28 -20.03 2.87
N TRP A 251 -4.15 -18.95 3.63
CA TRP A 251 -4.38 -18.98 5.07
C TRP A 251 -5.82 -19.35 5.44
N LEU A 252 -6.81 -18.88 4.68
CA LEU A 252 -8.22 -19.22 4.89
C LEU A 252 -8.52 -20.69 4.62
N ARG A 253 -7.74 -21.36 3.77
CA ARG A 253 -7.91 -22.78 3.44
C ARG A 253 -7.11 -23.71 4.34
N HIS A 254 -5.88 -23.33 4.69
CA HIS A 254 -4.92 -24.23 5.31
C HIS A 254 -4.60 -23.87 6.77
N HIS A 255 -4.82 -22.62 7.19
CA HIS A 255 -4.48 -22.12 8.53
C HIS A 255 -2.99 -22.26 8.90
N GLU A 256 -2.13 -22.33 7.90
CA GLU A 256 -0.67 -22.38 8.01
C GLU A 256 -0.02 -21.62 6.85
N TRP A 257 1.30 -21.40 6.91
CA TRP A 257 2.04 -20.82 5.81
C TRP A 257 2.56 -21.89 4.85
N LYS A 258 2.50 -21.58 3.56
CA LYS A 258 2.89 -22.48 2.47
C LYS A 258 4.32 -23.03 2.66
N ASP A 259 4.50 -24.30 2.30
CA ASP A 259 5.77 -25.02 2.33
C ASP A 259 6.47 -25.00 3.71
N GLY A 260 5.70 -24.91 4.80
CA GLY A 260 6.25 -24.88 6.17
C GLY A 260 7.02 -23.60 6.49
N ALA A 261 6.74 -22.51 5.77
CA ALA A 261 7.36 -21.22 6.04
C ALA A 261 7.14 -20.76 7.48
N SER A 262 8.17 -20.18 8.08
CA SER A 262 8.13 -19.72 9.47
C SER A 262 7.31 -18.44 9.68
N PHE A 263 7.05 -17.68 8.62
CA PHE A 263 6.19 -16.50 8.62
C PHE A 263 5.82 -16.09 7.19
N CYS A 264 4.82 -15.23 7.06
CA CYS A 264 4.45 -14.58 5.80
C CYS A 264 4.95 -13.13 5.77
N CYS A 265 5.56 -12.72 4.66
CA CYS A 265 6.03 -11.36 4.42
C CYS A 265 5.38 -10.79 3.16
N LEU A 266 4.52 -9.81 3.34
CA LEU A 266 3.78 -9.15 2.27
C LEU A 266 4.47 -7.85 1.87
N LEU A 267 4.60 -7.61 0.57
CA LEU A 267 5.16 -6.39 0.02
C LEU A 267 4.07 -5.63 -0.70
N THR A 268 3.90 -4.35 -0.36
CA THR A 268 2.93 -3.48 -1.01
C THR A 268 3.49 -2.08 -1.20
N GLY A 269 2.83 -1.26 -2.00
CA GLY A 269 3.17 0.14 -2.22
C GLY A 269 2.16 0.74 -3.19
N ASP A 270 1.46 1.80 -2.80
CA ASP A 270 0.41 2.35 -3.67
C ASP A 270 0.98 3.13 -4.85
N ILE A 271 0.15 3.23 -5.89
CA ILE A 271 0.36 4.07 -7.06
C ILE A 271 -0.77 5.10 -7.11
N ASP A 272 -0.44 6.30 -6.65
CA ASP A 272 -1.34 7.46 -6.59
C ASP A 272 -1.03 8.53 -7.66
N ASN A 273 0.17 8.51 -8.23
CA ASN A 273 0.63 9.37 -9.31
C ASN A 273 1.80 8.71 -10.04
N CYS A 274 1.93 8.97 -11.35
CA CYS A 274 3.03 8.49 -12.19
C CYS A 274 3.94 9.64 -12.67
N THR A 275 3.49 10.88 -12.51
CA THR A 275 4.23 12.08 -12.89
C THR A 275 4.23 13.12 -11.78
N PHE A 276 5.21 14.01 -11.80
CA PHE A 276 5.24 15.14 -10.86
C PHE A 276 4.05 16.09 -11.04
N PHE A 277 3.53 16.24 -12.27
CA PHE A 277 2.35 17.06 -12.52
C PHE A 277 1.09 16.46 -11.85
N GLU A 278 0.86 15.15 -12.00
CA GLU A 278 -0.24 14.44 -11.31
C GLU A 278 -0.11 14.54 -9.77
N TYR A 279 1.12 14.52 -9.25
CA TYR A 279 1.37 14.76 -7.83
C TYR A 279 0.94 16.18 -7.42
N LEU A 280 1.26 17.21 -8.21
CA LEU A 280 0.87 18.59 -7.91
C LEU A 280 -0.64 18.80 -7.99
N THR A 281 -1.32 18.21 -8.97
CA THR A 281 -2.79 18.33 -9.12
C THR A 281 -3.56 17.69 -7.96
N ARG A 282 -2.91 16.88 -7.13
CA ARG A 282 -3.51 16.34 -5.90
C ARG A 282 -3.43 17.30 -4.71
N LEU A 283 -2.46 18.22 -4.72
CA LEU A 283 -2.22 19.14 -3.61
C LEU A 283 -3.11 20.39 -3.65
N PHE A 284 -3.71 20.68 -4.81
CA PHE A 284 -4.49 21.88 -5.12
C PHE A 284 -5.83 21.48 -5.72
#